data_AF-A0A9X1HFT4-F1
#
_entry.id   AF-A0A9X1HFT4-F1
#
_cell.length_a   1.000
_cell.length_b   1.000
_cell.length_c   1.000
_cell.angle_alpha   90.00
_cell.angle_beta   90.00
_cell.angle_gamma   90.00
#
_symmetry.space_group_name_H-M   'P 1'
#
loop_
_entity.id
_entity.type
_entity.pdbx_description
1 polymer ?
#
loop_
_entity_poly.entity_id
_entity_poly.type
_entity_poly.pdbx_seq_one_letter_code
_entity_poly.pdbx_strand_id
1 'polypeptide(L)'
;MRSIKIILLLALFSLTFTSLHAQGTESHRSAVNDLLETVEFEKNMLETIENMLELQIRQNPDLIAFRDVMSSFFIKHLTSDEVKERYVDIYLESFTEEEIVELNSFFKTDLGRKYYIESQNLSLKGMQIGEEVVQQNMGEFQQLMMERAQELEGAIDQQ
;
A
#
# COMPACT_ATOMS: atom_id res chain seq x y z
N MET A 1 5.58 -57.33 -19.69
CA MET A 1 5.04 -57.06 -18.34
C MET A 1 5.92 -56.15 -17.46
N ARG A 2 7.24 -56.02 -17.68
CA ARG A 2 8.10 -55.06 -16.95
C ARG A 2 7.89 -53.59 -17.37
N SER A 3 7.59 -53.34 -18.65
CA SER A 3 7.43 -51.98 -19.22
C SER A 3 6.10 -51.30 -18.87
N ILE A 4 5.04 -52.07 -18.58
CA ILE A 4 3.72 -51.54 -18.15
C ILE A 4 3.76 -51.04 -16.70
N LYS A 5 4.58 -51.65 -15.84
CA LYS A 5 4.79 -51.20 -14.45
C LYS A 5 5.52 -49.86 -14.36
N ILE A 6 6.36 -49.54 -15.34
CA ILE A 6 7.12 -48.27 -15.39
C ILE A 6 6.22 -47.11 -15.83
N ILE A 7 5.28 -47.35 -16.76
CA ILE A 7 4.32 -46.34 -17.21
C ILE A 7 3.30 -45.99 -16.09
N LEU A 8 2.89 -46.97 -15.28
CA LEU A 8 2.02 -46.74 -14.12
C LEU A 8 2.72 -46.01 -12.95
N LEU A 9 4.04 -46.13 -12.82
CA LEU A 9 4.83 -45.42 -11.79
C LEU A 9 5.11 -43.95 -12.16
N LEU A 10 5.18 -43.62 -13.46
CA LEU A 10 5.33 -42.24 -13.96
C LEU A 10 4.02 -41.43 -13.91
N ALA A 11 2.86 -42.09 -14.05
CA ALA A 11 1.55 -41.45 -13.88
C ALA A 11 1.23 -41.11 -12.41
N LEU A 12 1.84 -41.80 -11.45
CA LEU A 12 1.63 -41.56 -10.01
C LEU A 12 2.47 -40.40 -9.46
N PHE A 13 3.53 -39.99 -10.17
CA PHE A 13 4.43 -38.90 -9.76
C PHE A 13 3.96 -37.51 -10.22
N SER A 14 3.06 -37.45 -11.21
CA SER A 14 2.50 -36.18 -11.70
C SER A 14 1.36 -35.63 -10.82
N LEU A 15 0.68 -36.48 -10.04
CA LEU A 15 -0.37 -36.06 -9.10
C LEU A 15 0.16 -35.50 -7.77
N THR A 16 1.43 -35.71 -7.43
CA THR A 16 2.01 -35.20 -6.17
C THR A 16 2.59 -33.78 -6.32
N PHE A 17 2.91 -33.35 -7.54
CA PHE A 17 3.53 -32.04 -7.78
C PHE A 17 2.53 -30.88 -7.73
N THR A 18 1.28 -31.12 -8.12
CA THR A 18 0.21 -30.10 -8.09
C THR A 18 -0.25 -29.77 -6.67
N SER A 19 -0.31 -30.77 -5.78
CA SER A 19 -0.79 -30.56 -4.41
C SER A 19 0.18 -29.72 -3.57
N LEU A 20 1.49 -29.82 -3.82
CA LEU A 20 2.50 -29.07 -3.08
C LEU A 20 2.52 -27.58 -3.45
N HIS A 21 2.31 -27.26 -4.73
CA HIS A 21 2.20 -25.87 -5.19
C HIS A 21 0.92 -25.20 -4.67
N ALA A 22 -0.23 -25.90 -4.76
CA ALA A 22 -1.49 -25.37 -4.24
C ALA A 22 -1.43 -25.12 -2.72
N GLN A 23 -0.82 -26.03 -1.95
CA GLN A 23 -0.64 -25.88 -0.51
C GLN A 23 0.28 -24.70 -0.14
N GLY A 24 1.38 -24.48 -0.88
CA GLY A 24 2.25 -23.32 -0.68
C GLY A 24 1.55 -21.99 -0.99
N THR A 25 0.74 -21.94 -2.04
CA THR A 25 -0.04 -20.72 -2.37
C THR A 25 -1.11 -20.41 -1.31
N GLU A 26 -1.79 -21.42 -0.78
CA GLU A 26 -2.76 -21.22 0.31
C GLU A 26 -2.08 -20.79 1.62
N SER A 27 -0.95 -21.39 1.98
CA SER A 27 -0.17 -21.05 3.17
C SER A 27 0.34 -19.60 3.12
N HIS A 28 0.92 -19.21 1.98
CA HIS A 28 1.39 -17.85 1.77
C HIS A 28 0.25 -16.81 1.87
N ARG A 29 -0.90 -17.07 1.23
CA ARG A 29 -2.08 -16.19 1.34
C ARG A 29 -2.58 -16.10 2.78
N SER A 30 -2.60 -17.20 3.52
CA SER A 30 -2.99 -17.19 4.94
C SER A 30 -2.04 -16.31 5.76
N ALA A 31 -0.73 -16.42 5.54
CA ALA A 31 0.25 -15.61 6.25
C ALA A 31 0.08 -14.10 5.97
N VAL A 32 -0.28 -13.72 4.74
CA VAL A 32 -0.58 -12.34 4.38
C VAL A 32 -1.86 -11.85 5.06
N ASN A 33 -2.90 -12.68 5.13
CA ASN A 33 -4.12 -12.33 5.87
C ASN A 33 -3.84 -12.08 7.36
N ASP A 34 -3.05 -12.96 7.99
CA ASP A 34 -2.61 -12.78 9.39
C ASP A 34 -1.82 -11.47 9.58
N LEU A 35 -1.03 -11.07 8.57
CA LEU A 35 -0.28 -9.81 8.58
C LEU A 35 -1.22 -8.62 8.57
N LEU A 36 -2.19 -8.60 7.65
CA LEU A 36 -3.19 -7.51 7.55
C LEU A 36 -4.03 -7.39 8.83
N GLU A 37 -4.33 -8.50 9.49
CA GLU A 37 -5.00 -8.49 10.79
C GLU A 37 -4.08 -7.98 11.91
N THR A 38 -2.82 -8.43 11.95
CA THR A 38 -1.83 -8.01 12.96
C THR A 38 -1.59 -6.50 12.94
N VAL A 39 -1.63 -5.89 11.74
CA VAL A 39 -1.46 -4.44 11.57
C VAL A 39 -2.79 -3.67 11.65
N GLU A 40 -3.90 -4.32 11.99
CA GLU A 40 -5.23 -3.71 12.10
C GLU A 40 -5.69 -2.99 10.82
N PHE A 41 -5.48 -3.61 9.64
CA PHE A 41 -5.71 -3.01 8.31
C PHE A 41 -7.05 -2.30 8.18
N GLU A 42 -8.16 -2.96 8.54
CA GLU A 42 -9.51 -2.38 8.42
C GLU A 42 -9.67 -1.12 9.29
N LYS A 43 -9.18 -1.16 10.53
CA LYS A 43 -9.23 -0.02 11.43
C LYS A 43 -8.40 1.15 10.90
N ASN A 44 -7.19 0.90 10.39
CA ASN A 44 -6.37 1.93 9.79
C ASN A 44 -7.02 2.54 8.54
N MET A 45 -7.74 1.74 7.75
CA MET A 45 -8.52 2.24 6.61
C MET A 45 -9.65 3.16 7.06
N LEU A 46 -10.37 2.80 8.13
CA LEU A 46 -11.41 3.65 8.72
C LEU A 46 -10.84 4.98 9.24
N GLU A 47 -9.71 4.93 9.95
CA GLU A 47 -9.02 6.13 10.44
C GLU A 47 -8.53 7.01 9.28
N THR A 48 -8.03 6.41 8.20
CA THR A 48 -7.61 7.13 6.99
C THR A 48 -8.79 7.84 6.31
N ILE A 49 -9.94 7.17 6.21
CA ILE A 49 -11.17 7.76 5.67
C ILE A 49 -11.60 8.96 6.52
N GLU A 50 -11.60 8.81 7.84
CA GLU A 50 -11.97 9.90 8.76
C GLU A 50 -11.03 11.11 8.60
N ASN A 51 -9.71 10.89 8.66
CA ASN A 51 -8.71 11.95 8.49
C ASN A 51 -8.86 12.68 7.14
N MET A 52 -9.12 11.92 6.06
CA MET A 52 -9.37 12.50 4.73
C MET A 52 -10.63 13.36 4.73
N LEU A 53 -11.72 12.90 5.33
CA LEU A 53 -12.97 13.66 5.43
C LEU A 53 -12.80 14.93 6.25
N GLU A 54 -12.12 14.86 7.39
CA GLU A 54 -11.80 16.03 8.19
C GLU A 54 -11.01 17.08 7.41
N LEU A 55 -10.02 16.64 6.63
CA LEU A 55 -9.23 17.53 5.79
C LEU A 55 -10.10 18.23 4.72
N GLN A 56 -10.96 17.48 4.04
CA GLN A 56 -11.86 18.02 3.01
C GLN A 56 -12.88 19.01 3.60
N ILE A 57 -13.46 18.71 4.76
CA ILE A 57 -14.39 19.60 5.46
C ILE A 57 -13.67 20.87 5.95
N ARG A 58 -12.42 20.75 6.42
CA ARG A 58 -11.62 21.91 6.81
C ARG A 58 -11.34 22.84 5.62
N GLN A 59 -11.13 22.29 4.44
CA GLN A 59 -10.93 23.05 3.21
C GLN A 59 -12.23 23.65 2.67
N ASN A 60 -13.36 22.96 2.84
CA ASN A 60 -14.69 23.43 2.44
C ASN A 60 -15.76 23.11 3.52
N PRO A 61 -16.04 24.06 4.43
CA PRO A 61 -16.97 23.84 5.55
C PRO A 61 -18.40 23.46 5.15
N ASP A 62 -18.87 23.83 3.96
CA ASP A 62 -20.21 23.48 3.48
C ASP A 62 -20.40 21.96 3.33
N LEU A 63 -19.30 21.21 3.22
CA LEU A 63 -19.33 19.74 3.14
C LEU A 63 -19.76 19.06 4.44
N ILE A 64 -19.78 19.77 5.59
CA ILE A 64 -20.17 19.17 6.88
C ILE A 64 -21.57 18.56 6.83
N ALA A 65 -22.48 19.16 6.05
CA ALA A 65 -23.86 18.68 5.89
C ALA A 65 -23.95 17.35 5.12
N PHE A 66 -22.88 16.93 4.45
CA PHE A 66 -22.79 15.68 3.68
C PHE A 66 -21.84 14.66 4.31
N ARG A 67 -21.34 14.90 5.53
CA ARG A 67 -20.32 14.05 6.17
C ARG A 67 -20.76 12.59 6.27
N ASP A 68 -22.02 12.35 6.64
CA ASP A 68 -22.60 11.01 6.76
C ASP A 68 -22.68 10.29 5.41
N VAL A 69 -23.09 10.99 4.35
CA VAL A 69 -23.17 10.46 2.99
C VAL A 69 -21.77 10.09 2.49
N MET A 70 -20.81 11.00 2.63
CA MET A 70 -19.42 10.75 2.22
C MET A 70 -18.79 9.61 3.01
N SER A 71 -18.91 9.62 4.34
CA SER A 71 -18.40 8.56 5.22
C SER A 71 -18.99 7.20 4.86
N SER A 72 -20.32 7.11 4.72
CA SER A 72 -21.00 5.86 4.35
C SER A 72 -20.55 5.35 2.99
N PHE A 73 -20.38 6.25 2.01
CA PHE A 73 -19.88 5.89 0.69
C PHE A 73 -18.45 5.36 0.74
N PHE A 74 -17.54 6.09 1.38
CA PHE A 74 -16.13 5.69 1.44
C PHE A 74 -15.93 4.40 2.23
N ILE A 75 -16.56 4.25 3.40
CA ILE A 75 -16.48 3.02 4.19
C ILE A 75 -16.96 1.84 3.35
N LYS A 76 -18.15 1.93 2.75
CA LYS A 76 -18.73 0.85 1.95
C LYS A 76 -17.79 0.33 0.84
N HIS A 77 -17.07 1.24 0.18
CA HIS A 77 -16.24 0.87 -0.97
C HIS A 77 -14.79 0.55 -0.58
N LEU A 78 -14.19 1.33 0.32
CA LEU A 78 -12.77 1.23 0.67
C LEU A 78 -12.47 0.17 1.73
N THR A 79 -13.46 -0.27 2.51
CA THR A 79 -13.31 -1.40 3.45
C THR A 79 -13.96 -2.67 2.93
N SER A 80 -14.20 -2.76 1.62
CA SER A 80 -14.78 -3.97 1.01
C SER A 80 -13.75 -5.11 0.92
N ASP A 81 -14.25 -6.34 0.90
CA ASP A 81 -13.41 -7.53 0.73
C ASP A 81 -12.59 -7.47 -0.57
N GLU A 82 -13.15 -6.89 -1.65
CA GLU A 82 -12.40 -6.70 -2.90
C GLU A 82 -11.16 -5.83 -2.71
N VAL A 83 -11.26 -4.77 -1.91
CA VAL A 83 -10.11 -3.92 -1.60
C VAL A 83 -9.10 -4.70 -0.75
N LYS A 84 -9.55 -5.43 0.28
CA LYS A 84 -8.66 -6.28 1.09
C LYS A 84 -7.91 -7.30 0.23
N GLU A 85 -8.60 -7.99 -0.69
CA GLU A 85 -7.97 -8.97 -1.58
C GLU A 85 -6.92 -8.33 -2.51
N ARG A 86 -7.15 -7.11 -2.99
CA ARG A 86 -6.12 -6.37 -3.76
C ARG A 86 -4.87 -6.08 -2.93
N TYR A 87 -5.02 -5.77 -1.64
CA TYR A 87 -3.87 -5.64 -0.75
C TYR A 87 -3.16 -6.98 -0.55
N VAL A 88 -3.92 -8.07 -0.36
CA VAL A 88 -3.34 -9.41 -0.24
C VAL A 88 -2.49 -9.73 -1.48
N ASP A 89 -3.00 -9.47 -2.68
CA ASP A 89 -2.28 -9.74 -3.93
C ASP A 89 -1.00 -8.88 -4.03
N ILE A 90 -1.03 -7.60 -3.62
CA ILE A 90 0.18 -6.75 -3.57
C ILE A 90 1.26 -7.38 -2.66
N TYR A 91 0.88 -7.88 -1.48
CA TYR A 91 1.83 -8.52 -0.57
C TYR A 91 2.36 -9.85 -1.13
N LEU A 92 1.51 -10.66 -1.75
CA LEU A 92 1.90 -11.92 -2.39
C LEU A 92 2.87 -11.73 -3.55
N GLU A 93 2.75 -10.62 -4.28
CA GLU A 93 3.67 -10.25 -5.36
C GLU A 93 4.99 -9.63 -4.86
N SER A 94 4.96 -9.01 -3.67
CA SER A 94 6.08 -8.20 -3.16
C SER A 94 7.01 -8.97 -2.23
N PHE A 95 6.50 -9.99 -1.54
CA PHE A 95 7.22 -10.72 -0.50
C PHE A 95 7.09 -12.22 -0.71
N THR A 96 8.09 -12.95 -0.26
CA THR A 96 8.01 -14.40 -0.09
C THR A 96 7.23 -14.75 1.18
N GLU A 97 6.76 -15.99 1.27
CA GLU A 97 6.05 -16.47 2.46
C GLU A 97 6.89 -16.35 3.73
N GLU A 98 8.18 -16.68 3.64
CA GLU A 98 9.12 -16.60 4.77
C GLU A 98 9.25 -15.16 5.29
N GLU A 99 9.36 -14.17 4.38
CA GLU A 99 9.41 -12.75 4.74
C GLU A 99 8.11 -12.27 5.39
N ILE A 100 6.94 -12.71 4.89
CA ILE A 100 5.65 -12.38 5.51
C ILE A 100 5.54 -12.98 6.91
N VAL A 101 6.04 -14.19 7.14
CA VAL A 101 6.09 -14.82 8.47
C VAL A 101 6.99 -14.04 9.42
N GLU A 102 8.15 -13.58 8.96
CA GLU A 102 9.06 -12.74 9.74
C GLU A 102 8.43 -11.38 10.09
N LEU A 103 7.79 -10.71 9.12
CA LEU A 103 7.07 -9.47 9.33
C LEU A 103 5.96 -9.62 10.36
N ASN A 104 5.18 -10.70 10.27
CA ASN A 104 4.16 -11.05 11.26
C ASN A 104 4.76 -11.18 12.66
N SER A 105 5.87 -11.90 12.80
CA SER A 105 6.55 -12.09 14.08
C SER A 105 6.99 -10.74 14.66
N PHE A 106 7.58 -9.87 13.82
CA PHE A 106 8.02 -8.55 14.24
C PHE A 106 6.85 -7.65 14.66
N PHE A 107 5.80 -7.51 13.84
CA PHE A 107 4.65 -6.65 14.15
C PHE A 107 3.78 -7.16 15.31
N LYS A 108 3.93 -8.41 15.73
CA LYS A 108 3.35 -8.90 17.00
C LYS A 108 4.09 -8.39 18.25
N THR A 109 5.27 -7.81 18.13
CA THR A 109 5.99 -7.18 19.25
C THR A 109 5.51 -5.75 19.52
N ASP A 110 5.72 -5.24 20.74
CA ASP A 110 5.41 -3.82 21.07
C ASP A 110 6.21 -2.85 20.19
N LEU A 111 7.48 -3.15 19.94
CA LEU A 111 8.33 -2.34 19.07
C LEU A 111 7.85 -2.39 17.62
N GLY A 112 7.47 -3.56 17.11
CA GLY A 112 6.98 -3.72 15.75
C GLY A 112 5.68 -2.97 15.50
N ARG A 113 4.70 -3.08 16.41
CA ARG A 113 3.47 -2.26 16.35
C ARG A 113 3.78 -0.78 16.34
N LYS A 114 4.63 -0.34 17.28
CA LYS A 114 5.04 1.07 17.35
C LYS A 114 5.73 1.51 16.06
N TYR A 115 6.64 0.70 15.52
CA TYR A 115 7.35 1.00 14.28
C TYR A 115 6.39 1.10 13.10
N TYR A 116 5.43 0.18 12.97
CA TYR A 116 4.42 0.23 11.91
C TYR A 116 3.67 1.57 11.93
N ILE A 117 3.13 1.97 13.08
CA ILE A 117 2.40 3.24 13.24
C ILE A 117 3.32 4.46 13.02
N GLU A 118 4.47 4.49 13.69
CA GLU A 118 5.38 5.65 13.63
C GLU A 118 6.04 5.80 12.26
N SER A 119 6.25 4.72 11.50
CA SER A 119 6.83 4.81 10.15
C SER A 119 5.98 5.67 9.22
N GLN A 120 4.65 5.54 9.30
CA GLN A 120 3.71 6.35 8.51
C GLN A 120 3.72 7.80 8.98
N ASN A 121 3.72 8.02 10.30
CA ASN A 121 3.80 9.37 10.88
C ASN A 121 5.11 10.09 10.52
N LEU A 122 6.22 9.36 10.51
CA LEU A 122 7.53 9.89 10.12
C LEU A 122 7.56 10.26 8.64
N SER A 123 6.98 9.44 7.75
CA SER A 123 6.86 9.78 6.33
C SER A 123 6.03 11.04 6.11
N LEU A 124 4.88 11.18 6.79
CA LEU A 124 4.05 12.38 6.70
C LEU A 124 4.80 13.64 7.18
N LYS A 125 5.49 13.55 8.32
CA LYS A 125 6.33 14.66 8.83
C LYS A 125 7.47 14.98 7.86
N GLY A 126 8.07 13.98 7.24
CA GLY A 126 9.10 14.16 6.22
C GLY A 126 8.61 14.97 5.02
N MET A 127 7.39 14.69 4.54
CA MET A 127 6.75 15.48 3.48
C MET A 127 6.51 16.93 3.92
N GLN A 128 5.98 17.15 5.12
CA GLN A 128 5.77 18.49 5.67
C GLN A 128 7.07 19.31 5.75
N ILE A 129 8.16 18.68 6.19
CA ILE A 129 9.48 19.34 6.19
C ILE A 129 9.88 19.75 4.77
N GLY A 130 9.67 18.88 3.77
CA GLY A 130 9.96 19.20 2.37
C GLY A 130 9.15 20.40 1.87
N GLU A 131 7.86 20.44 2.18
CA GLU A 131 6.98 21.57 1.86
C GLU A 131 7.44 22.87 2.53
N GLU A 132 7.78 22.82 3.82
CA GLU A 132 8.29 23.97 4.58
C GLU A 132 9.59 24.52 3.97
N VAL A 133 10.53 23.64 3.59
CA VAL A 133 11.78 24.04 2.94
C VAL A 133 11.50 24.75 1.62
N VAL A 134 10.59 24.22 0.79
CA VAL A 134 10.22 24.88 -0.48
C VAL A 134 9.55 26.24 -0.21
N GLN A 135 8.65 26.33 0.77
CA GLN A 135 7.99 27.59 1.13
C GLN A 135 8.98 28.65 1.63
N GLN A 136 9.94 28.26 2.47
CA GLN A 136 10.98 29.15 2.98
C GLN A 136 11.91 29.67 1.87
N ASN A 137 12.11 28.87 0.80
CA ASN A 137 12.97 29.20 -0.33
C ASN A 137 12.17 29.60 -1.58
N MET A 138 10.89 29.96 -1.44
CA MET A 138 9.99 30.24 -2.56
C MET A 138 10.46 31.41 -3.43
N GLY A 139 11.13 32.41 -2.85
CA GLY A 139 11.67 33.54 -3.59
C GLY A 139 12.79 33.14 -4.56
N GLU A 140 13.74 32.32 -4.10
CA GLU A 140 14.80 31.76 -4.97
C GLU A 140 14.18 30.89 -6.06
N PHE A 141 13.23 30.03 -5.69
CA PHE A 141 12.53 29.17 -6.65
C PHE A 141 11.82 29.96 -7.76
N GLN A 142 11.11 31.04 -7.41
CA GLN A 142 10.47 31.92 -8.39
C GLN A 142 11.47 32.61 -9.31
N GLN A 143 12.60 33.08 -8.77
CA GLN A 143 13.66 33.70 -9.57
C GLN A 143 14.23 32.72 -10.61
N LEU A 144 14.57 31.50 -10.19
CA LEU A 144 15.08 30.46 -11.09
C LEU A 144 14.10 30.14 -12.23
N MET A 145 12.80 30.10 -11.92
CA MET A 145 11.76 29.89 -12.93
C MET A 145 11.65 31.05 -13.91
N MET A 146 11.77 32.30 -13.45
CA MET A 146 11.75 33.50 -14.31
C MET A 146 12.97 33.56 -15.23
N GLU A 147 14.16 33.30 -14.70
CA GLU A 147 15.40 33.25 -15.49
C GLU A 147 15.28 32.22 -16.61
N ARG A 148 14.78 31.01 -16.29
CA ARG A 148 14.57 29.96 -17.28
C ARG A 148 13.55 30.33 -18.35
N ALA A 149 12.47 31.03 -17.98
CA ALA A 149 11.46 31.48 -18.94
C ALA A 149 12.05 32.47 -19.96
N GLN A 150 12.87 33.42 -19.50
CA GLN A 150 13.54 34.41 -20.36
C GLN A 150 14.52 33.76 -21.34
N GLU A 151 15.29 32.77 -20.89
CA GLU A 151 16.19 32.00 -21.77
C GLU A 151 15.43 31.31 -22.90
N LEU A 152 14.27 30.72 -22.59
CA LEU A 152 13.45 30.01 -23.57
C LEU A 152 12.84 30.97 -24.61
N GLU A 153 12.35 32.14 -24.18
CA GLU A 153 11.84 33.17 -25.10
C GLU A 153 12.94 33.69 -26.02
N GLY A 154 14.12 34.01 -25.47
CA GLY A 154 15.26 34.46 -26.27
C GLY A 154 15.80 33.41 -27.25
N ALA A 155 15.62 32.12 -26.97
CA ALA A 155 15.99 31.03 -27.89
C ALA A 155 14.98 30.84 -29.03
N ILE A 156 13.70 31.15 -28.80
CA ILE A 156 12.64 31.09 -29.82
C ILE A 156 12.79 32.26 -30.81
N ASP A 157 13.12 33.46 -30.32
CA ASP A 157 13.29 34.65 -31.16
C ASP A 157 14.56 34.59 -32.06
N GLN A 158 15.46 33.64 -31.80
CA GLN A 158 16.67 33.41 -32.59
C GLN A 158 16.53 32.31 -33.66
N GLN A 159 15.36 31.66 -33.75
CA GLN A 159 15.02 30.67 -34.80
C GLN A 159 14.14 31.28 -35.89
#